data_AF-F4HIS8-F1
#
_entry.id   AF-F4HIS8-F1
#
_cell.length_a   1.000
_cell.length_b   1.000
_cell.length_c   1.000
_cell.angle_alpha   90.00
_cell.angle_beta   90.00
_cell.angle_gamma   90.00
#
_symmetry.space_group_name_H-M   'P 1'
#
loop_
_entity.id
_entity.type
_entity.pdbx_description
1 polymer ?
#
loop_
_entity_poly.entity_id
_entity_poly.type
_entity_poly.pdbx_seq_one_letter_code
_entity_poly.pdbx_strand_id
1 'polypeptide(L)'
;MKSESLYLARFFHNFLYGIIFIEILTLIFGTVNPQFGLRFGPLYCLIMTPYILYLYGEEKKFYIKKYGWKEGRRAPLRLVFARYLTGLIAFSAATVEKHFGENIPLLLLLGFLWTVMYAKALADAYRPEVPHPWAMKLVNRSTES
;
A
#
# COMPACT_ATOMS: atom_id res chain seq x y z
N MET A 1 2.17 -15.05 -22.28
CA MET A 1 2.50 -13.68 -21.79
C MET A 1 3.76 -13.77 -20.92
N LYS A 2 4.83 -13.01 -21.20
CA LYS A 2 6.09 -13.12 -20.44
C LYS A 2 5.86 -12.70 -18.98
N SER A 3 6.47 -13.41 -18.03
CA SER A 3 6.35 -13.16 -16.58
C SER A 3 6.59 -11.69 -16.20
N GLU A 4 7.52 -11.03 -16.88
CA GLU A 4 7.85 -9.61 -16.68
C GLU A 4 6.71 -8.64 -17.03
N SER A 5 5.95 -8.90 -18.10
CA SER A 5 4.85 -8.02 -18.49
C SER A 5 3.68 -8.11 -17.49
N LEU A 6 3.52 -9.27 -16.85
CA LEU A 6 2.51 -9.52 -15.83
C LEU A 6 2.88 -8.86 -14.49
N TYR A 7 4.16 -8.82 -14.15
CA TYR A 7 4.68 -8.06 -13.02
C TYR A 7 4.47 -6.55 -13.23
N LEU A 8 4.86 -6.04 -14.41
CA LEU A 8 4.74 -4.63 -14.75
C LEU A 8 3.28 -4.15 -14.70
N ALA A 9 2.35 -4.92 -15.27
CA ALA A 9 0.92 -4.60 -15.22
C ALA A 9 0.38 -4.53 -13.78
N ARG A 10 0.83 -5.44 -12.89
CA ARG A 10 0.44 -5.40 -11.46
C ARG A 10 1.02 -4.21 -10.74
N PHE A 11 2.29 -3.91 -10.99
CA PHE A 11 2.93 -2.74 -10.41
C PHE A 11 2.16 -1.49 -10.79
N PHE A 12 1.89 -1.27 -12.08
CA PHE A 12 1.14 -0.11 -12.54
C PHE A 12 -0.29 -0.06 -11.99
N HIS A 13 -0.98 -1.19 -11.94
CA HIS A 13 -2.32 -1.25 -11.34
C HIS A 13 -2.31 -0.82 -9.87
N ASN A 14 -1.42 -1.39 -9.06
CA ASN A 14 -1.31 -1.04 -7.64
C ASN A 14 -0.79 0.39 -7.44
N PHE A 15 0.08 0.86 -8.34
CA PHE A 15 0.59 2.22 -8.34
C PHE A 15 -0.53 3.24 -8.61
N LEU A 16 -1.39 2.99 -9.61
CA LEU A 16 -2.55 3.84 -9.88
C LEU A 16 -3.53 3.87 -8.71
N TYR A 17 -3.81 2.73 -8.09
CA TYR A 17 -4.62 2.68 -6.87
C TYR A 17 -3.99 3.48 -5.72
N GLY A 18 -2.67 3.37 -5.55
CA GLY A 18 -1.95 4.13 -4.54
C GLY A 18 -2.02 5.64 -4.80
N ILE A 19 -1.89 6.10 -6.06
CA ILE A 19 -2.06 7.52 -6.42
C ILE A 19 -3.45 8.00 -6.02
N ILE A 20 -4.50 7.27 -6.39
CA ILE A 20 -5.88 7.65 -6.05
C ILE A 20 -6.04 7.75 -4.53
N PHE A 21 -5.48 6.81 -3.78
CA PHE A 21 -5.51 6.82 -2.33
C PHE A 21 -4.78 8.03 -1.73
N ILE A 22 -3.61 8.39 -2.26
CA ILE A 22 -2.84 9.56 -1.82
C ILE A 22 -3.54 10.87 -2.16
N GLU A 23 -4.16 10.98 -3.32
CA GLU A 23 -4.98 12.14 -3.70
C GLU A 23 -6.12 12.32 -2.69
N ILE A 24 -6.84 11.25 -2.34
CA ILE A 24 -7.89 11.29 -1.31
C ILE A 24 -7.31 11.71 0.05
N LEU A 25 -6.16 11.17 0.46
CA LEU A 25 -5.52 11.58 1.71
C LEU A 25 -5.07 13.03 1.67
N THR A 26 -4.57 13.52 0.53
CA THR A 26 -4.14 14.91 0.37
C THR A 26 -5.33 15.86 0.42
N LEU A 27 -6.47 15.48 -0.17
CA LEU A 27 -7.73 16.23 -0.04
C LEU A 27 -8.20 16.27 1.42
N ILE A 28 -8.14 15.15 2.14
CA ILE A 28 -8.55 15.09 3.55
C ILE A 28 -7.57 15.90 4.43
N PHE A 29 -6.27 15.68 4.33
CA PHE A 29 -5.30 16.29 5.26
C PHE A 29 -4.78 17.66 4.83
N GLY A 30 -4.90 18.02 3.55
CA GLY A 30 -4.59 19.36 3.05
C GLY A 30 -5.71 20.37 3.28
N THR A 31 -6.94 19.92 3.58
CA THR A 31 -8.09 20.82 3.81
C THR A 31 -8.57 20.84 5.27
N VAL A 32 -8.18 19.85 6.08
CA VAL A 32 -8.66 19.71 7.46
C VAL A 32 -7.64 20.26 8.45
N ASN A 33 -8.12 20.84 9.54
CA ASN A 33 -7.32 21.38 10.64
C ASN A 33 -6.18 20.40 11.04
N PRO A 34 -4.92 20.85 11.18
CA PRO A 34 -3.78 20.00 11.54
C PRO A 34 -3.97 19.20 12.84
N GLN A 35 -4.83 19.66 13.76
CA GLN A 35 -5.19 18.89 14.96
C GLN A 35 -5.85 17.55 14.64
N PHE A 36 -6.58 17.44 13.53
CA PHE A 36 -7.18 16.19 13.08
C PHE A 36 -6.10 15.19 12.67
N GLY A 37 -5.12 15.59 11.86
CA GLY A 37 -4.04 14.71 11.41
C GLY A 37 -3.14 14.23 12.55
N LEU A 38 -2.87 15.10 13.54
CA LEU A 38 -2.11 14.75 14.75
C LEU A 38 -2.80 13.67 15.60
N ARG A 39 -4.14 13.65 15.61
CA ARG A 39 -4.93 12.60 16.29
C ARG A 39 -5.12 11.37 15.41
N PHE A 40 -5.31 11.58 14.11
CA PHE A 40 -5.57 10.53 13.14
C PHE A 40 -4.40 9.56 13.04
N GLY A 41 -3.15 10.01 12.92
CA GLY A 41 -2.00 9.11 12.75
C GLY A 41 -1.92 8.03 13.84
N PRO A 42 -1.88 8.40 15.14
CA PRO A 42 -1.91 7.46 16.25
C PRO A 42 -3.18 6.61 16.31
N LEU A 43 -4.36 7.22 16.10
CA LEU A 43 -5.64 6.50 16.12
C LEU A 43 -5.74 5.47 14.99
N TYR A 44 -5.30 5.82 13.79
CA TYR A 44 -5.20 4.92 12.65
C TYR A 44 -4.29 3.76 13.01
N CYS A 45 -3.09 4.01 13.55
CA CYS A 45 -2.20 2.94 13.97
C CYS A 45 -2.86 2.03 15.02
N LEU A 46 -3.50 2.57 16.05
CA LEU A 46 -4.16 1.79 17.10
C LEU A 46 -5.33 0.95 16.57
N ILE A 47 -6.25 1.58 15.83
CA ILE A 47 -7.47 0.95 15.32
C ILE A 47 -7.14 -0.06 14.21
N MET A 48 -6.19 0.27 13.34
CA MET A 48 -5.81 -0.60 12.22
C MET A 48 -4.85 -1.71 12.63
N THR A 49 -4.17 -1.61 13.78
CA THR A 49 -3.27 -2.67 14.28
C THR A 49 -3.89 -4.06 14.27
N PRO A 50 -5.07 -4.32 14.88
CA PRO A 50 -5.67 -5.66 14.86
C PRO A 50 -5.92 -6.15 13.42
N TYR A 51 -6.37 -5.27 12.53
CA TYR A 51 -6.62 -5.61 11.14
C TYR A 51 -5.33 -5.88 10.35
N ILE A 52 -4.30 -5.04 10.51
CA ILE A 52 -2.99 -5.20 9.87
C ILE A 52 -2.31 -6.49 10.35
N LEU A 53 -2.40 -6.81 11.64
CA LEU A 53 -1.87 -8.05 12.21
C LEU A 53 -2.64 -9.28 11.75
N TYR A 54 -3.97 -9.18 11.62
CA TYR A 54 -4.79 -10.22 11.04
C TYR A 54 -4.37 -10.52 9.58
N LEU A 55 -4.26 -9.48 8.75
CA LEU A 55 -3.77 -9.61 7.38
C LEU A 55 -2.37 -10.22 7.33
N TYR A 56 -1.45 -9.76 8.18
CA TYR A 56 -0.12 -10.33 8.28
C TYR A 56 -0.14 -11.82 8.61
N GLY A 57 -1.00 -12.26 9.52
CA GLY A 57 -1.14 -13.67 9.89
C GLY A 57 -1.56 -14.54 8.70
N GLU A 58 -2.60 -14.13 7.98
CA GLU A 58 -3.11 -14.85 6.82
C GLU A 58 -2.13 -14.83 5.65
N GLU A 59 -1.58 -13.65 5.35
CA GLU A 59 -0.55 -13.48 4.31
C GLU A 59 0.68 -14.33 4.61
N LYS A 60 1.18 -14.30 5.85
CA LYS A 60 2.33 -15.09 6.28
C LYS A 60 2.07 -16.59 6.11
N LYS A 61 0.90 -17.10 6.49
CA LYS A 61 0.56 -18.51 6.29
C LYS A 61 0.56 -18.88 4.80
N PHE A 62 -0.11 -18.07 3.99
CA PHE A 62 -0.17 -18.26 2.54
C PHE A 62 1.22 -18.24 1.90
N TYR A 63 2.04 -17.24 2.24
CA TYR A 63 3.37 -17.05 1.68
C TYR A 63 4.38 -18.09 2.17
N ILE A 64 4.32 -18.53 3.43
CA ILE A 64 5.16 -19.63 3.93
C ILE A 64 4.79 -20.94 3.24
N LYS A 65 3.50 -21.24 3.10
CA LYS A 65 3.03 -22.45 2.40
C LYS A 65 3.55 -22.51 0.96
N LYS A 66 3.65 -21.34 0.30
CA LYS A 66 3.98 -21.24 -1.12
C LYS A 66 5.47 -21.05 -1.43
N TYR A 67 6.19 -20.28 -0.62
CA TYR A 67 7.58 -19.87 -0.89
C TYR A 67 8.57 -20.34 0.19
N GLY A 68 8.11 -21.14 1.15
CA GLY A 68 8.92 -21.60 2.27
C GLY A 68 9.17 -20.53 3.34
N TRP A 69 9.79 -20.93 4.44
CA TRP A 69 9.85 -20.13 5.67
C TRP A 69 10.65 -18.83 5.55
N LYS A 70 11.79 -18.86 4.85
CA LYS A 70 12.70 -17.69 4.71
C LYS A 70 12.12 -16.61 3.80
N GLU A 71 11.58 -16.99 2.64
CA GLU A 71 11.06 -16.03 1.66
C GLU A 71 9.61 -15.63 1.97
N GLY A 72 8.81 -16.57 2.46
CA GLY A 72 7.40 -16.35 2.82
C GLY A 72 7.17 -15.35 3.95
N ARG A 73 8.20 -15.02 4.75
CA ARG A 73 8.12 -13.98 5.79
C ARG A 73 8.41 -12.57 5.27
N ARG A 74 9.17 -12.41 4.18
CA ARG A 74 9.69 -11.10 3.74
C ARG A 74 8.60 -10.21 3.14
N ALA A 75 7.79 -10.74 2.24
CA ALA A 75 6.72 -10.00 1.57
C ALA A 75 5.63 -9.48 2.55
N PRO A 76 5.03 -10.30 3.42
CA PRO A 76 4.02 -9.82 4.36
C PRO A 76 4.58 -8.80 5.36
N LEU A 77 5.85 -8.93 5.77
CA LEU A 77 6.48 -7.92 6.63
C LEU A 77 6.56 -6.56 5.93
N ARG A 78 6.97 -6.52 4.65
CA ARG A 78 7.01 -5.27 3.86
C ARG A 78 5.63 -4.64 3.71
N LEU A 79 4.58 -5.46 3.52
CA LEU A 79 3.19 -4.99 3.44
C LEU A 79 2.71 -4.41 4.77
N VAL A 80 3.06 -5.02 5.90
CA VAL A 80 2.79 -4.46 7.24
C VAL A 80 3.43 -3.09 7.40
N PHE A 81 4.72 -2.96 7.06
CA PHE A 81 5.41 -1.67 7.12
C PHE A 81 4.73 -0.62 6.25
N ALA A 82 4.37 -0.96 5.01
CA ALA A 82 3.68 -0.03 4.12
C ALA A 82 2.32 0.41 4.70
N ARG A 83 1.53 -0.50 5.27
CA ARG A 83 0.22 -0.16 5.88
C ARG A 83 0.34 0.78 7.08
N TYR A 84 1.35 0.60 7.92
CA TYR A 84 1.61 1.49 9.05
C TYR A 84 2.16 2.85 8.62
N LEU A 85 2.92 2.89 7.51
CA LEU A 85 3.46 4.14 6.98
C LEU A 85 2.35 5.15 6.65
N THR A 86 1.15 4.69 6.26
CA THR A 86 -0.02 5.56 6.02
C THR A 86 -0.34 6.46 7.23
N GLY A 87 -0.33 5.90 8.44
CA GLY A 87 -0.56 6.67 9.66
C GLY A 87 0.58 7.66 9.96
N LEU A 88 1.83 7.26 9.67
CA LEU A 88 3.01 8.12 9.83
C LEU A 88 3.00 9.30 8.85
N ILE A 89 2.53 9.11 7.61
CA ILE A 89 2.42 10.18 6.62
C ILE A 89 1.42 11.23 7.10
N ALA A 90 0.25 10.81 7.56
CA ALA A 90 -0.76 11.73 8.11
C ALA A 90 -0.23 12.50 9.34
N PHE A 91 0.47 11.83 10.24
CA PHE A 91 1.08 12.47 11.41
C PHE A 91 2.18 13.48 11.04
N SER A 92 3.04 13.12 10.09
CA SER A 92 4.16 13.97 9.64
C SER A 92 3.64 15.21 8.93
N ALA A 93 2.66 15.03 8.03
CA ALA A 93 1.99 16.13 7.35
C ALA A 93 1.32 17.11 8.32
N ALA A 94 0.61 16.60 9.31
CA ALA A 94 -0.04 17.42 10.32
C ALA A 94 0.95 18.19 11.21
N THR A 95 2.10 17.56 11.50
CA THR A 95 3.18 18.20 12.24
C THR A 95 3.78 19.34 11.43
N VAL A 96 4.05 19.13 10.15
CA VAL A 96 4.61 20.17 9.28
C VAL A 96 3.62 21.31 9.06
N GLU A 97 2.34 21.02 8.84
CA GLU A 97 1.30 22.04 8.74
C GLU A 97 1.26 22.92 10.00
N LYS A 98 1.32 22.30 11.18
CA LYS A 98 1.27 23.02 12.45
C LYS A 98 2.46 23.98 12.65
N HIS A 99 3.64 23.66 12.12
CA HIS A 99 4.86 24.43 12.38
C HIS A 99 5.26 25.35 11.21
N PHE A 100 4.89 25.00 9.98
CA PHE A 100 5.33 25.68 8.75
C PHE A 100 4.17 26.18 7.88
N GLY A 101 2.93 25.71 8.11
CA GLY A 101 1.74 26.14 7.35
C GLY A 101 1.65 25.63 5.90
N GLU A 102 2.59 24.79 5.46
CA GLU A 102 2.60 24.22 4.11
C GLU A 102 2.92 22.71 4.14
N ASN A 103 1.90 21.86 4.28
CA ASN A 103 2.08 20.40 4.30
C ASN A 103 1.88 19.70 2.94
N ILE A 104 1.24 20.36 1.97
CA ILE A 104 0.80 19.73 0.71
C ILE A 104 1.99 19.16 -0.10
N PRO A 105 3.10 19.89 -0.31
CA PRO A 105 4.24 19.33 -1.05
C PRO A 105 4.83 18.08 -0.37
N LEU A 106 4.87 18.07 0.96
CA LEU A 106 5.36 16.94 1.74
C LEU A 106 4.41 15.73 1.66
N LEU A 107 3.09 15.97 1.73
CA LEU A 107 2.07 14.94 1.56
C LEU A 107 2.18 14.25 0.21
N LEU A 108 2.32 15.04 -0.86
CA LEU A 108 2.49 14.51 -2.22
C LEU A 108 3.77 13.70 -2.35
N LEU A 109 4.89 14.20 -1.82
CA LEU A 109 6.17 13.50 -1.87
C LEU A 109 6.16 12.19 -1.09
N LEU A 110 5.75 12.23 0.19
CA LEU A 110 5.70 11.04 1.03
C LEU A 110 4.65 10.05 0.54
N GLY A 111 3.53 10.53 0.03
CA GLY A 111 2.49 9.71 -0.57
C GLY A 111 2.97 9.03 -1.85
N PHE A 112 3.69 9.74 -2.72
CA PHE A 112 4.32 9.16 -3.91
C PHE A 112 5.30 8.04 -3.53
N LEU A 113 6.22 8.30 -2.60
CA LEU A 113 7.17 7.30 -2.11
C LEU A 113 6.46 6.07 -1.54
N TRP A 114 5.43 6.30 -0.72
CA TRP A 114 4.59 5.24 -0.18
C TRP A 114 3.92 4.41 -1.27
N THR A 115 3.38 5.08 -2.29
CA THR A 115 2.68 4.44 -3.42
C THR A 115 3.62 3.53 -4.20
N VAL A 116 4.83 4.00 -4.49
CA VAL A 116 5.88 3.19 -5.14
C VAL A 116 6.24 1.98 -4.27
N MET A 117 6.48 2.19 -2.97
CA MET A 117 6.81 1.11 -2.03
C MET A 117 5.69 0.08 -1.90
N TYR A 118 4.44 0.53 -1.80
CA TYR A 118 3.26 -0.31 -1.65
C TYR A 118 2.97 -1.11 -2.92
N ALA A 119 3.02 -0.45 -4.09
CA ALA A 119 2.84 -1.10 -5.38
C ALA A 119 3.90 -2.17 -5.64
N LYS A 120 5.17 -1.86 -5.30
CA LYS A 120 6.27 -2.83 -5.36
C LYS A 120 6.06 -3.98 -4.38
N ALA A 121 5.71 -3.70 -3.13
CA ALA A 121 5.49 -4.73 -2.12
C ALA A 121 4.38 -5.70 -2.53
N LEU A 122 3.27 -5.19 -3.09
CA LEU A 122 2.20 -6.03 -3.64
C LEU A 122 2.66 -6.81 -4.87
N ALA A 123 3.32 -6.17 -5.84
CA ALA A 123 3.81 -6.85 -7.04
C ALA A 123 4.80 -7.97 -6.71
N ASP A 124 5.71 -7.74 -5.76
CA ASP A 124 6.68 -8.72 -5.27
C ASP A 124 6.00 -9.86 -4.49
N ALA A 125 4.94 -9.56 -3.74
CA ALA A 125 4.19 -10.56 -2.97
C ALA A 125 3.44 -11.54 -3.91
N TYR A 126 2.86 -11.01 -4.99
CA TYR A 126 2.24 -11.80 -6.05
C TYR A 126 3.22 -12.05 -7.20
N ARG A 127 4.28 -12.87 -6.98
CA ARG A 127 5.21 -13.30 -8.05
C ARG A 127 4.47 -13.74 -9.34
N PRO A 128 5.09 -13.55 -10.53
CA PRO A 128 4.44 -13.62 -11.84
C PRO A 128 3.84 -14.99 -12.21
N GLU A 129 4.24 -16.06 -11.52
CA GLU A 129 3.78 -17.43 -11.76
C GLU A 129 2.33 -17.70 -11.34
N VAL A 130 1.71 -16.81 -10.55
CA VAL A 130 0.31 -16.98 -10.14
C VAL A 130 -0.53 -15.79 -10.60
N PRO A 131 -1.51 -16.00 -11.50
CA PRO A 131 -2.39 -14.93 -11.97
C PRO A 131 -3.23 -14.39 -10.82
N HIS A 132 -3.23 -13.07 -10.64
CA HIS A 132 -4.12 -12.38 -9.71
C HIS A 132 -5.58 -12.60 -10.17
N PRO A 133 -6.60 -12.67 -9.29
CA PRO A 133 -7.99 -12.88 -9.70
C PRO A 133 -8.50 -11.95 -10.81
N TRP A 134 -8.05 -10.68 -10.87
CA TRP A 134 -8.40 -9.77 -11.97
C TRP A 134 -7.63 -10.08 -13.26
N ALA A 135 -6.37 -10.52 -13.16
CA ALA A 135 -5.59 -10.98 -14.30
C ALA A 135 -6.14 -12.30 -14.85
N MET A 136 -6.64 -13.21 -14.00
CA MET A 136 -7.39 -14.38 -14.43
C MET A 136 -8.67 -13.99 -15.18
N LYS A 137 -9.43 -12.99 -14.69
CA LYS A 137 -10.61 -12.48 -15.40
C LYS A 137 -10.29 -11.92 -16.79
N LEU A 138 -9.14 -11.26 -16.96
CA LEU A 138 -8.70 -10.77 -18.27
C LEU A 138 -8.26 -11.91 -19.21
N VAL A 139 -7.52 -12.89 -18.68
CA VAL A 139 -7.07 -14.06 -19.46
C VAL A 139 -8.27 -14.90 -19.91
N ASN A 140 -9.22 -15.19 -19.02
CA ASN A 140 -10.40 -15.99 -19.35
C ASN A 140 -11.27 -15.32 -20.43
N ARG A 141 -11.39 -13.98 -20.41
CA ARG A 141 -12.10 -13.23 -21.46
C ARG A 141 -11.41 -13.26 -22.82
N SER A 142 -10.08 -13.43 -22.87
CA SER A 142 -9.32 -13.50 -24.13
C SER A 142 -9.32 -14.89 -24.76
N THR A 143 -9.67 -15.94 -24.01
CA THR A 143 -9.81 -17.32 -24.49
C THR A 143 -11.23 -17.67 -24.94
N GLU A 144 -12.21 -16.82 -24.63
CA GLU A 144 -13.61 -16.97 -25.04
C GLU A 144 -13.97 -16.16 -26.31
N SER A 145 -13.00 -15.44 -26.89
CA SER A 145 -13.11 -14.72 -28.17
C SER A 145 -12.31 -15.40 -29.26
#